data_AF-A0A3M8CYE4-F1
#
_entry.id   AF-A0A3M8CYE4-F1
#
_cell.length_a   1.000
_cell.length_b   1.000
_cell.length_c   1.000
_cell.angle_alpha   90.00
_cell.angle_beta   90.00
_cell.angle_gamma   90.00
#
_symmetry.space_group_name_H-M   'P 1'
#
loop_
_entity.id
_entity.type
_entity.pdbx_description
1 polymer ?
#
loop_
_entity_poly.entity_id
_entity_poly.type
_entity_poly.pdbx_seq_one_letter_code
_entity_poly.pdbx_strand_id
1 'polypeptide(L)'
;MSTSKGVSVTERAKVALNDEFLRNAVKYTTEKLRDGKRQASSEQGNWEEWRERGRQIRLHTIAHLDYYLNQFIENAKANGVQVHFAATAAEAASITLGIAQKRQARTVVKSKSMVSEEVHINETLEKEGMESIETDLGEYIIQLAHEMPSHIIIPAIHKNREQIAELLSKEAGETLPPDTTILAGFVRKKLREKFLEADIGMTGCNFAIAESGSIVLFENEGNARMVSTVPKTQITLMGMERIIPTWDDLEVMATLLPRSATGQKLTVYMSGISGPRREADSDGPEEMHIIIVDNGRSLQLGDPDFQELLNCIRCGACLNACPVYRQIGGHSYGGPYSGPIGAVLKPALQKNVAEWDDIANASSLCGACYEACPVKIPLHDMLVYLRNRKVKEGHKAAEESIGMKGYAYIMANPKRLRRVLRLGRVGQKLLLTDNVIKAKIGPLKGWNQYRHTPGLPAQSFREQWRTLDLELQQTRREMDETIKARLEKERTQRGKGGSHS
;
A
#
# COMPACT_ATOMS: atom_id res chain seq x y z
N MET A 1 22.30 2.96 11.67
CA MET A 1 21.56 2.27 12.76
C MET A 1 20.09 2.68 12.71
N SER A 2 19.26 2.01 11.91
CA SER A 2 17.79 2.18 11.92
C SER A 2 17.18 0.85 12.32
N THR A 3 17.09 0.62 13.63
CA THR A 3 16.34 -0.52 14.14
C THR A 3 15.42 -0.01 15.24
N SER A 4 14.20 0.32 14.83
CA SER A 4 12.99 0.13 15.62
C SER A 4 12.75 -1.36 15.97
N LYS A 5 13.82 -2.16 16.13
CA LYS A 5 13.75 -3.55 16.60
C LYS A 5 13.32 -3.49 18.06
N GLY A 6 12.06 -3.85 18.32
CA GLY A 6 11.51 -4.00 19.67
C GLY A 6 10.43 -2.99 20.07
N VAL A 7 10.12 -1.99 19.24
CA VAL A 7 9.03 -1.04 19.50
C VAL A 7 7.76 -1.53 18.81
N SER A 8 6.61 -1.50 19.48
CA SER A 8 5.33 -1.93 18.90
C SER A 8 4.79 -0.92 17.88
N VAL A 9 3.91 -1.38 16.99
CA VAL A 9 3.12 -0.55 16.05
C VAL A 9 2.37 0.54 16.83
N THR A 10 1.83 0.20 18.00
CA THR A 10 1.11 1.15 18.86
C THR A 10 2.01 2.27 19.35
N GLU A 11 3.25 1.97 19.74
CA GLU A 11 4.21 2.98 20.20
C GLU A 11 4.68 3.87 19.05
N ARG A 12 5.01 3.29 17.89
CA ARG A 12 5.35 4.09 16.69
C ARG A 12 4.18 4.98 16.27
N ALA A 13 2.95 4.45 16.29
CA ALA A 13 1.75 5.21 15.97
C ALA A 13 1.52 6.36 16.96
N LYS A 14 1.80 6.20 18.25
CA LYS A 14 1.70 7.29 19.24
C LYS A 14 2.67 8.44 18.94
N VAL A 15 3.89 8.13 18.52
CA VAL A 15 4.86 9.16 18.09
C VAL A 15 4.30 9.91 16.88
N ALA A 16 3.88 9.19 15.85
CA ALA A 16 3.32 9.79 14.63
C ALA A 16 2.05 10.63 14.89
N LEU A 17 1.17 10.18 15.80
CA LEU A 17 -0.06 10.90 16.11
C LEU A 17 0.16 12.25 16.83
N ASN A 18 1.30 12.40 17.51
CA ASN A 18 1.72 13.63 18.17
C ASN A 18 2.56 14.56 17.26
N ASP A 19 2.89 14.11 16.05
CA ASP A 19 3.56 14.93 15.04
C ASP A 19 2.53 15.56 14.10
N GLU A 20 2.15 16.80 14.39
CA GLU A 20 1.17 17.54 13.59
C GLU A 20 1.68 17.82 12.17
N PHE A 21 2.98 18.07 12.00
CA PHE A 21 3.58 18.35 10.71
C PHE A 21 3.50 17.11 9.81
N LEU A 22 3.95 15.95 10.31
CA LEU A 22 3.84 14.66 9.61
C LEU A 22 2.40 14.40 9.16
N ARG A 23 1.43 14.54 10.07
CA ARG A 23 0.02 14.26 9.79
C ARG A 23 -0.53 15.16 8.69
N ASN A 24 -0.21 16.45 8.73
CA ASN A 24 -0.64 17.41 7.72
C ASN A 24 0.04 17.15 6.37
N ALA A 25 1.33 16.88 6.34
CA ALA A 25 2.10 16.60 5.13
C ALA A 25 1.62 15.32 4.41
N VAL A 26 1.44 14.23 5.16
CA VAL A 26 0.93 12.96 4.62
C VAL A 26 -0.50 13.13 4.14
N LYS A 27 -1.38 13.78 4.93
CA LYS A 27 -2.78 14.01 4.55
C LYS A 27 -2.88 14.82 3.25
N TYR A 28 -2.17 15.95 3.17
CA TYR A 28 -2.20 16.83 2.00
C TYR A 28 -1.76 16.08 0.73
N THR A 29 -0.62 15.39 0.79
CA THR A 29 -0.05 14.69 -0.36
C THR A 29 -0.95 13.53 -0.81
N THR A 30 -1.43 12.72 0.13
CA THR A 30 -2.33 11.60 -0.19
C THR A 30 -3.68 12.05 -0.76
N GLU A 31 -4.25 13.16 -0.27
CA GLU A 31 -5.46 13.77 -0.83
C GLU A 31 -5.22 14.20 -2.28
N LYS A 32 -4.13 14.93 -2.55
CA LYS A 32 -3.75 15.34 -3.91
C LYS A 32 -3.62 14.16 -4.87
N LEU A 33 -2.93 13.08 -4.47
CA LEU A 33 -2.77 11.88 -5.30
C LEU A 33 -4.08 11.14 -5.52
N ARG A 34 -4.92 11.04 -4.49
CA ARG A 34 -6.24 10.39 -4.58
C ARG A 34 -7.17 11.15 -5.52
N ASP A 35 -7.19 12.47 -5.42
CA ASP A 35 -8.05 13.31 -6.24
C ASP A 35 -7.54 13.37 -7.70
N GLY A 36 -6.21 13.41 -7.89
CA GLY A 36 -5.59 13.26 -9.22
C GLY A 36 -5.93 11.92 -9.88
N LYS A 37 -5.88 10.81 -9.14
CA LYS A 37 -6.37 9.51 -9.62
C LYS A 37 -7.84 9.57 -10.03
N ARG A 38 -8.70 10.16 -9.19
CA ARG A 38 -10.15 10.26 -9.46
C ARG A 38 -10.41 11.02 -10.75
N GLN A 39 -9.72 12.13 -10.97
CA GLN A 39 -9.82 12.90 -12.21
C GLN A 39 -9.34 12.08 -13.42
N ALA A 40 -8.12 11.53 -13.34
CA ALA A 40 -7.52 10.80 -14.46
C ALA A 40 -8.30 9.53 -14.86
N SER A 41 -8.87 8.82 -13.88
CA SER A 41 -9.75 7.68 -14.12
C SER A 41 -11.09 8.08 -14.74
N SER A 42 -11.65 9.22 -14.33
CA SER A 42 -12.87 9.77 -14.94
C SER A 42 -12.64 10.21 -16.38
N GLU A 43 -11.50 10.84 -16.68
CA GLU A 43 -11.15 11.28 -18.04
C GLU A 43 -10.87 10.11 -18.99
N GLN A 44 -10.30 9.01 -18.49
CA GLN A 44 -10.03 7.82 -19.31
C GLN A 44 -11.33 7.15 -19.80
N GLY A 45 -12.42 7.23 -19.02
CA GLY A 45 -13.64 6.46 -19.27
C GLY A 45 -13.46 4.96 -19.00
N ASN A 46 -14.57 4.23 -18.89
CA ASN A 46 -14.63 2.77 -18.72
C ASN A 46 -13.65 2.22 -17.67
N TRP A 47 -13.41 2.97 -16.59
CA TRP A 47 -12.33 2.68 -15.64
C TRP A 47 -12.48 1.29 -15.00
N GLU A 48 -13.70 0.86 -14.70
CA GLU A 48 -13.95 -0.47 -14.15
C GLU A 48 -13.63 -1.62 -15.11
N GLU A 49 -13.78 -1.41 -16.42
CA GLU A 49 -13.40 -2.38 -17.46
C GLU A 49 -11.88 -2.46 -17.57
N TRP A 50 -11.18 -1.31 -17.54
CA TRP A 50 -9.72 -1.29 -17.48
C TRP A 50 -9.18 -2.01 -16.24
N ARG A 51 -9.80 -1.75 -15.07
CA ARG A 51 -9.43 -2.44 -13.82
C ARG A 51 -9.67 -3.94 -13.91
N GLU A 52 -10.77 -4.35 -14.54
CA GLU A 52 -11.08 -5.76 -14.72
C GLU A 52 -10.08 -6.41 -15.67
N ARG A 53 -9.78 -5.80 -16.81
CA ARG A 53 -8.77 -6.30 -17.75
C ARG A 53 -7.40 -6.41 -17.06
N GLY A 54 -7.00 -5.40 -16.29
CA GLY A 54 -5.78 -5.45 -15.49
C GLY A 54 -5.77 -6.59 -14.48
N ARG A 55 -6.88 -6.78 -13.74
CA ARG A 55 -7.04 -7.91 -12.82
C ARG A 55 -6.89 -9.25 -13.55
N GLN A 56 -7.57 -9.44 -14.67
CA GLN A 56 -7.54 -10.69 -15.43
C GLN A 56 -6.14 -11.02 -15.96
N ILE A 57 -5.41 -10.04 -16.49
CA ILE A 57 -4.02 -10.20 -16.91
C ILE A 57 -3.17 -10.69 -15.73
N ARG A 58 -3.27 -10.02 -14.58
CA ARG A 58 -2.47 -10.38 -13.40
C ARG A 58 -2.84 -11.77 -12.87
N LEU A 59 -4.13 -12.08 -12.74
CA LEU A 59 -4.60 -13.40 -12.29
C LEU A 59 -4.10 -14.52 -13.20
N HIS A 60 -4.26 -14.36 -14.51
CA HIS A 60 -3.76 -15.31 -15.50
C HIS A 60 -2.24 -15.50 -15.38
N THR A 61 -1.51 -14.39 -15.30
CA THR A 61 -0.05 -14.43 -15.21
C THR A 61 0.43 -15.15 -13.94
N ILE A 62 -0.18 -14.86 -12.78
CA ILE A 62 0.20 -15.49 -11.52
C ILE A 62 -0.20 -16.98 -11.48
N ALA A 63 -1.31 -17.36 -12.10
CA ALA A 63 -1.72 -18.77 -12.22
C ALA A 63 -0.78 -19.59 -13.11
N HIS A 64 -0.09 -18.94 -14.05
CA HIS A 64 0.86 -19.54 -15.00
C HIS A 64 2.28 -18.98 -14.81
N LEU A 65 2.64 -18.66 -13.57
CA LEU A 65 3.86 -17.89 -13.27
C LEU A 65 5.13 -18.64 -13.67
N ASP A 66 5.16 -19.95 -13.47
CA ASP A 66 6.25 -20.84 -13.87
C ASP A 66 6.50 -20.81 -15.38
N TYR A 67 5.43 -20.91 -16.18
CA TYR A 67 5.49 -20.82 -17.63
C TYR A 67 6.05 -19.47 -18.08
N TYR A 68 5.50 -18.36 -17.58
CA TYR A 68 5.94 -17.03 -17.99
C TYR A 68 7.35 -16.69 -17.51
N LEU A 69 7.75 -17.14 -16.32
CA LEU A 69 9.13 -17.00 -15.86
C LEU A 69 10.10 -17.76 -16.77
N ASN A 70 9.78 -18.99 -17.18
CA ASN A 70 10.62 -19.74 -18.12
C ASN A 70 10.73 -19.02 -19.47
N GLN A 71 9.60 -18.58 -20.03
CA GLN A 71 9.58 -17.83 -21.29
C GLN A 71 10.43 -16.54 -21.20
N PHE A 72 10.28 -15.78 -20.10
CA PHE A 72 11.08 -14.60 -19.85
C PHE A 72 12.57 -14.91 -19.76
N ILE A 73 12.95 -15.95 -19.01
CA ILE A 73 14.36 -16.33 -18.80
C ILE A 73 15.00 -16.73 -20.14
N GLU A 74 14.31 -17.53 -20.95
CA GLU A 74 14.78 -17.95 -22.27
C GLU A 74 15.03 -16.74 -23.18
N ASN A 75 14.04 -15.84 -23.28
CA ASN A 75 14.15 -14.64 -24.11
C ASN A 75 15.20 -13.65 -23.60
N ALA A 76 15.30 -13.45 -22.27
CA ALA A 76 16.31 -12.57 -21.69
C ALA A 76 17.72 -13.11 -21.96
N LYS A 77 17.93 -14.42 -21.79
CA LYS A 77 19.22 -15.07 -22.14
C LYS A 77 19.53 -14.97 -23.63
N ALA A 78 18.53 -15.12 -24.50
CA ALA A 78 18.69 -14.93 -25.94
C ALA A 78 19.14 -13.50 -26.30
N ASN A 79 18.74 -12.50 -25.50
CA ASN A 79 19.20 -11.11 -25.63
C ASN A 79 20.58 -10.85 -24.97
N GLY A 80 21.26 -11.88 -24.46
CA GLY A 80 22.57 -11.74 -23.80
C GLY A 80 22.53 -11.35 -22.32
N VAL A 81 21.35 -11.43 -21.68
CA VAL A 81 21.21 -11.14 -20.24
C VAL A 81 21.64 -12.35 -19.40
N GLN A 82 22.38 -12.10 -18.34
CA GLN A 82 22.69 -13.09 -17.31
C GLN A 82 21.57 -13.13 -16.26
N VAL A 83 20.78 -14.20 -16.24
CA VAL A 83 19.66 -14.33 -15.31
C VAL A 83 20.03 -15.21 -14.11
N HIS A 84 19.74 -14.70 -12.91
CA HIS A 84 20.01 -15.33 -11.62
C HIS A 84 18.69 -15.48 -10.85
N PHE A 85 18.62 -16.51 -10.00
CA PHE A 85 17.48 -16.73 -9.12
C PHE A 85 17.93 -16.70 -7.67
N ALA A 86 17.16 -16.04 -6.81
CA ALA A 86 17.42 -15.95 -5.39
C ALA A 86 16.17 -16.37 -4.61
N ALA A 87 16.27 -17.46 -3.85
CA ALA A 87 15.19 -17.93 -2.98
C ALA A 87 14.98 -16.98 -1.80
N THR A 88 16.02 -16.29 -1.34
CA THR A 88 15.99 -15.44 -0.14
C THR A 88 16.65 -14.07 -0.37
N ALA A 89 16.34 -13.12 0.51
CA ALA A 89 17.03 -11.82 0.53
C ALA A 89 18.56 -11.95 0.67
N ALA A 90 19.04 -12.89 1.50
CA ALA A 90 20.47 -13.11 1.72
C ALA A 90 21.16 -13.63 0.44
N GLU A 91 20.49 -14.51 -0.31
CA GLU A 91 21.01 -15.02 -1.58
C GLU A 91 21.03 -13.93 -2.66
N ALA A 92 19.98 -13.11 -2.75
CA ALA A 92 19.95 -11.97 -3.68
C ALA A 92 21.10 -11.00 -3.40
N ALA A 93 21.33 -10.69 -2.13
CA ALA A 93 22.44 -9.86 -1.67
C ALA A 93 23.81 -10.49 -1.99
N SER A 94 23.97 -11.80 -1.76
CA SER A 94 25.20 -12.53 -2.07
C SER A 94 25.51 -12.57 -3.58
N ILE A 95 24.50 -12.77 -4.43
CA ILE A 95 24.67 -12.73 -5.89
C ILE A 95 25.10 -11.33 -6.34
N THR A 96 24.45 -10.30 -5.79
CA THR A 96 24.77 -8.90 -6.08
C THR A 96 26.22 -8.58 -5.70
N LEU A 97 26.64 -8.98 -4.50
CA LEU A 97 28.03 -8.84 -4.04
C LEU A 97 29.02 -9.59 -4.94
N GLY A 98 28.71 -10.81 -5.34
CA GLY A 98 29.59 -11.60 -6.23
C GLY A 98 29.79 -10.92 -7.59
N ILE A 99 28.74 -10.32 -8.16
CA ILE A 99 28.85 -9.53 -9.40
C ILE A 99 29.72 -8.29 -9.15
N ALA A 100 29.47 -7.55 -8.07
CA ALA A 100 30.22 -6.34 -7.74
C ALA A 100 31.72 -6.60 -7.51
N GLN A 101 32.04 -7.65 -6.76
CA GLN A 101 33.42 -8.07 -6.49
C GLN A 101 34.13 -8.53 -7.78
N LYS A 102 33.46 -9.29 -8.65
CA LYS A 102 34.01 -9.70 -9.95
C LYS A 102 34.36 -8.50 -10.82
N ARG A 103 33.64 -7.40 -10.68
CA ARG A 103 33.90 -6.13 -11.38
C ARG A 103 34.82 -5.18 -10.63
N GLN A 104 35.29 -5.57 -9.45
CA GLN A 104 36.10 -4.72 -8.58
C GLN A 104 35.44 -3.35 -8.35
N ALA A 105 34.11 -3.34 -8.31
CA ALA A 105 33.33 -2.12 -8.23
C ALA A 105 33.60 -1.42 -6.89
N ARG A 106 33.72 -0.10 -6.95
CA ARG A 106 33.81 0.79 -5.78
C ARG A 106 32.55 1.61 -5.61
N THR A 107 31.87 1.90 -6.72
CA THR A 107 30.71 2.78 -6.76
C THR A 107 29.52 2.11 -7.45
N VAL A 108 28.34 2.24 -6.85
CA VAL A 108 27.09 1.70 -7.35
C VAL A 108 26.04 2.82 -7.32
N VAL A 109 25.42 3.09 -8.45
CA VAL A 109 24.28 4.02 -8.54
C VAL A 109 22.99 3.25 -8.71
N LYS A 110 21.96 3.64 -7.99
CA LYS A 110 20.72 2.89 -7.90
C LYS A 110 19.52 3.78 -8.21
N SER A 111 18.68 3.30 -9.12
CA SER A 111 17.32 3.82 -9.22
C SER A 111 16.47 3.20 -8.11
N LYS A 112 15.42 3.91 -7.71
CA LYS A 112 14.43 3.43 -6.77
C LYS A 112 13.96 1.99 -7.02
N SER A 113 14.10 1.14 -6.00
CA SER A 113 13.59 -0.23 -6.02
C SER A 113 13.18 -0.73 -4.65
N MET A 114 11.89 -1.04 -4.50
CA MET A 114 11.38 -1.66 -3.27
C MET A 114 12.04 -3.02 -2.98
N VAL A 115 12.47 -3.74 -4.02
CA VAL A 115 13.14 -5.05 -3.84
C VAL A 115 14.56 -4.85 -3.31
N SER A 116 15.28 -3.79 -3.74
CA SER A 116 16.60 -3.52 -3.17
C SER A 116 16.54 -3.09 -1.70
N GLU A 117 15.48 -2.37 -1.32
CA GLU A 117 15.19 -2.03 0.08
C GLU A 117 14.82 -3.27 0.91
N GLU A 118 13.99 -4.16 0.34
CA GLU A 118 13.58 -5.43 0.98
C GLU A 118 14.76 -6.34 1.31
N VAL A 119 15.80 -6.33 0.47
CA VAL A 119 17.00 -7.17 0.66
C VAL A 119 18.19 -6.42 1.27
N HIS A 120 18.03 -5.15 1.65
CA HIS A 120 19.08 -4.33 2.28
C HIS A 120 20.37 -4.25 1.46
N ILE A 121 20.25 -3.98 0.15
CA ILE A 121 21.41 -3.90 -0.76
C ILE A 121 22.39 -2.80 -0.32
N ASN A 122 21.90 -1.63 0.08
CA ASN A 122 22.77 -0.50 0.43
C ASN A 122 23.66 -0.86 1.62
N GLU A 123 23.06 -1.36 2.71
CA GLU A 123 23.82 -1.76 3.90
C GLU A 123 24.74 -2.96 3.62
N THR A 124 24.42 -3.79 2.65
CA THR A 124 25.26 -4.93 2.25
C THR A 124 26.50 -4.47 1.47
N LEU A 125 26.32 -3.58 0.49
CA LEU A 125 27.42 -3.02 -0.30
C LEU A 125 28.35 -2.15 0.57
N GLU A 126 27.78 -1.31 1.44
CA GLU A 126 28.54 -0.44 2.35
C GLU A 126 29.45 -1.22 3.30
N LYS A 127 29.00 -2.39 3.80
CA LYS A 127 29.83 -3.26 4.67
C LYS A 127 31.06 -3.81 3.97
N GLU A 128 30.99 -3.98 2.66
CA GLU A 128 32.10 -4.43 1.81
C GLU A 128 32.92 -3.24 1.27
N GLY A 129 32.67 -2.02 1.75
CA GLY A 129 33.42 -0.82 1.39
C GLY A 129 33.05 -0.20 0.04
N MET A 130 31.90 -0.59 -0.53
CA MET A 130 31.37 0.00 -1.77
C MET A 130 30.43 1.17 -1.45
N GLU A 131 30.59 2.28 -2.16
CA GLU A 131 29.67 3.42 -2.10
C GLU A 131 28.42 3.11 -2.91
N SER A 132 27.26 3.03 -2.27
CA SER A 132 25.96 2.86 -2.94
C SER A 132 25.17 4.15 -2.86
N ILE A 133 24.69 4.68 -3.99
CA ILE A 133 24.04 6.00 -4.05
C ILE A 133 22.66 5.85 -4.71
N GLU A 134 21.62 6.30 -4.00
CA GLU A 134 20.28 6.43 -4.56
C GLU A 134 20.20 7.64 -5.49
N THR A 135 19.56 7.45 -6.65
CA THR A 135 19.54 8.46 -7.70
C THR A 135 18.19 9.13 -7.85
N ASP A 136 17.14 8.57 -7.23
CA ASP A 136 15.82 9.20 -7.10
C ASP A 136 15.91 10.27 -6.03
N LEU A 137 15.43 11.49 -6.30
CA LEU A 137 15.57 12.60 -5.37
C LEU A 137 15.00 12.28 -3.99
N GLY A 138 13.84 11.61 -3.95
CA GLY A 138 13.19 11.23 -2.70
C GLY A 138 13.98 10.16 -1.94
N GLU A 139 14.48 9.14 -2.63
CA GLU A 139 15.33 8.09 -2.05
C GLU A 139 16.68 8.65 -1.57
N TYR A 140 17.31 9.55 -2.33
CA TYR A 140 18.57 10.20 -1.96
C TYR A 140 18.41 11.04 -0.69
N ILE A 141 17.31 11.79 -0.57
CA ILE A 141 17.01 12.59 0.65
C ILE A 141 16.91 11.69 1.89
N ILE A 142 16.21 10.55 1.79
CA ILE A 142 16.07 9.66 2.95
C ILE A 142 17.35 8.87 3.22
N GLN A 143 18.15 8.58 2.19
CA GLN A 143 19.47 7.97 2.34
C GLN A 143 20.38 8.87 3.17
N LEU A 144 20.46 10.17 2.83
CA LEU A 144 21.20 11.17 3.62
C LEU A 144 20.65 11.32 5.04
N ALA A 145 19.35 11.12 5.22
CA ALA A 145 18.72 11.15 6.54
C ALA A 145 18.88 9.83 7.33
N HIS A 146 19.41 8.77 6.71
CA HIS A 146 19.45 7.40 7.25
C HIS A 146 18.07 6.88 7.69
N GLU A 147 17.04 7.19 6.90
CA GLU A 147 15.65 6.81 7.14
C GLU A 147 15.14 5.82 6.08
N MET A 148 14.17 5.00 6.45
CA MET A 148 13.45 4.14 5.48
C MET A 148 12.42 4.97 4.69
N PRO A 149 12.01 4.51 3.49
CA PRO A 149 10.96 5.17 2.72
C PRO A 149 9.61 5.14 3.46
N SER A 150 8.94 6.28 3.52
CA SER A 150 7.61 6.39 4.15
C SER A 150 6.48 6.08 3.15
N HIS A 151 6.71 6.27 1.85
CA HIS A 151 5.73 5.97 0.80
C HIS A 151 6.38 5.36 -0.44
N ILE A 152 5.70 4.38 -1.05
CA ILE A 152 6.19 3.63 -2.21
C ILE A 152 6.50 4.53 -3.41
N ILE A 153 5.79 5.65 -3.58
CA ILE A 153 6.02 6.59 -4.71
C ILE A 153 6.75 7.86 -4.27
N ILE A 154 6.60 8.30 -3.01
CA ILE A 154 7.10 9.60 -2.53
C ILE A 154 7.87 9.36 -1.22
N PRO A 155 9.11 8.84 -1.28
CA PRO A 155 9.80 8.28 -0.11
C PRO A 155 9.91 9.24 1.07
N ALA A 156 10.17 10.52 0.78
CA ALA A 156 10.36 11.60 1.74
C ALA A 156 9.07 12.41 2.05
N ILE A 157 7.87 11.83 1.89
CA ILE A 157 6.56 12.50 2.13
C ILE A 157 6.42 13.18 3.51
N HIS A 158 7.19 12.73 4.49
CA HIS A 158 7.20 13.23 5.87
C HIS A 158 8.20 14.36 6.12
N LYS A 159 8.92 14.86 5.11
CA LYS A 159 9.85 15.98 5.24
C LYS A 159 9.34 17.22 4.50
N ASN A 160 9.52 18.40 5.10
CA ASN A 160 9.32 19.68 4.40
C ASN A 160 10.58 20.15 3.69
N ARG A 161 10.43 21.20 2.89
CA ARG A 161 11.51 21.84 2.13
C ARG A 161 12.61 22.38 3.03
N GLU A 162 12.29 22.84 4.23
CA GLU A 162 13.26 23.41 5.18
C GLU A 162 14.18 22.33 5.73
N GLN A 163 13.62 21.19 6.15
CA GLN A 163 14.36 20.00 6.57
C GLN A 163 15.22 19.44 5.44
N ILE A 164 14.68 19.41 4.22
CA ILE A 164 15.44 18.98 3.02
C ILE A 164 16.61 19.95 2.76
N ALA A 165 16.37 21.26 2.86
CA ALA A 165 17.42 22.26 2.69
C ALA A 165 18.52 22.12 3.73
N GLU A 166 18.18 21.86 4.99
CA GLU A 166 19.16 21.60 6.04
C GLU A 166 20.04 20.38 5.73
N LEU A 167 19.42 19.27 5.32
CA LEU A 167 20.14 18.04 4.93
C LEU A 167 21.08 18.29 3.75
N LEU A 168 20.57 18.92 2.69
CA LEU A 168 21.36 19.18 1.49
C LEU A 168 22.44 20.26 1.73
N SER A 169 22.22 21.21 2.64
CA SER A 169 23.23 22.21 3.01
C SER A 169 24.42 21.55 3.72
N LYS A 170 24.15 20.60 4.64
CA LYS A 170 25.21 19.81 5.29
C LYS A 170 26.01 19.02 4.26
N GLU A 171 25.32 18.43 3.29
CA GLU A 171 25.93 17.66 2.21
C GLU A 171 26.70 18.51 1.19
N ALA A 172 26.28 19.76 0.99
CA ALA A 172 26.94 20.73 0.11
C ALA A 172 28.15 21.39 0.76
N GLY A 173 28.20 21.44 2.11
CA GLY A 173 29.15 22.25 2.86
C GLY A 173 28.85 23.76 2.82
N GLU A 174 27.68 24.16 2.30
CA GLU A 174 27.22 25.54 2.21
C GLU A 174 25.70 25.63 2.44
N THR A 175 25.22 26.81 2.85
CA THR A 175 23.79 27.01 3.10
C THR A 175 23.01 27.13 1.79
N LEU A 176 22.15 26.16 1.51
CA LEU A 176 21.20 26.18 0.40
C LEU A 176 19.85 26.76 0.86
N PRO A 177 19.25 27.69 0.12
CA PRO A 177 17.92 28.18 0.44
C PRO A 177 16.86 27.07 0.29
N PRO A 178 15.75 27.12 1.06
CA PRO A 178 14.65 26.16 0.99
C PRO A 178 13.74 26.39 -0.23
N ASP A 179 14.36 26.44 -1.42
CA ASP A 179 13.70 26.55 -2.71
C ASP A 179 13.84 25.24 -3.51
N THR A 180 12.72 24.71 -3.99
CA THR A 180 12.69 23.40 -4.65
C THR A 180 13.55 23.35 -5.91
N THR A 181 13.66 24.44 -6.67
CA THR A 181 14.44 24.49 -7.90
C THR A 181 15.93 24.46 -7.59
N ILE A 182 16.36 25.20 -6.58
CA ILE A 182 17.75 25.24 -6.13
C ILE A 182 18.17 23.89 -5.55
N LEU A 183 17.36 23.31 -4.65
CA LEU A 183 17.65 22.02 -4.02
C LEU A 183 17.70 20.88 -5.05
N ALA A 184 16.74 20.81 -5.97
CA ALA A 184 16.76 19.82 -7.04
C ALA A 184 17.93 20.05 -8.02
N GLY A 185 18.28 21.31 -8.29
CA GLY A 185 19.42 21.69 -9.12
C GLY A 185 20.76 21.21 -8.54
N PHE A 186 20.96 21.38 -7.22
CA PHE A 186 22.11 20.87 -6.50
C PHE A 186 22.22 19.35 -6.60
N VAL A 187 21.16 18.63 -6.24
CA VAL A 187 21.13 17.15 -6.30
C VAL A 187 21.39 16.66 -7.71
N ARG A 188 20.76 17.28 -8.72
CA ARG A 188 20.97 16.91 -10.13
C ARG A 188 22.43 17.09 -10.57
N LYS A 189 23.10 18.17 -10.14
CA LYS A 189 24.51 18.40 -10.45
C LYS A 189 25.37 17.30 -9.82
N LYS A 190 25.16 17.03 -8.54
CA LYS A 190 25.90 16.01 -7.77
C LYS A 190 25.71 14.60 -8.33
N LEU A 191 24.47 14.19 -8.58
CA LEU A 191 24.17 12.86 -9.14
C LEU A 191 24.72 12.68 -10.55
N ARG A 192 24.83 13.76 -11.35
CA ARG A 192 25.42 13.68 -12.70
C ARG A 192 26.87 13.24 -12.69
N GLU A 193 27.66 13.71 -11.73
CA GLU A 193 29.05 13.25 -11.54
C GLU A 193 29.06 11.76 -11.17
N LYS A 194 28.22 11.37 -10.20
CA LYS A 194 28.11 9.97 -9.76
C LYS A 194 27.67 8.99 -10.85
N PHE A 195 26.77 9.38 -11.75
CA PHE A 195 26.40 8.50 -12.87
C PHE A 195 27.58 8.18 -13.79
N LEU A 196 28.49 9.13 -14.01
CA LEU A 196 29.64 8.97 -14.91
C LEU A 196 30.78 8.17 -14.26
N GLU A 197 30.87 8.21 -12.93
CA GLU A 197 31.89 7.53 -12.13
C GLU A 197 31.46 6.12 -11.69
N ALA A 198 30.19 5.76 -11.86
CA ALA A 198 29.64 4.52 -11.35
C ALA A 198 30.13 3.28 -12.12
N ASP A 199 30.62 2.28 -11.38
CA ASP A 199 30.99 0.99 -11.95
C ASP A 199 29.76 0.15 -12.30
N ILE A 200 28.72 0.23 -11.45
CA ILE A 200 27.49 -0.56 -11.56
C ILE A 200 26.27 0.34 -11.45
N GLY A 201 25.32 0.11 -12.35
CA GLY A 201 23.98 0.68 -12.28
C GLY A 201 22.98 -0.38 -11.82
N MET A 202 22.17 -0.08 -10.80
CA MET A 202 21.13 -0.99 -10.34
C MET A 202 19.73 -0.43 -10.48
N THR A 203 18.80 -1.25 -10.97
CA THR A 203 17.41 -0.86 -11.12
C THR A 203 16.44 -1.86 -10.50
N GLY A 204 15.21 -1.40 -10.26
CA GLY A 204 14.08 -2.27 -9.97
C GLY A 204 13.40 -2.76 -11.25
N CYS A 205 12.18 -3.26 -11.12
CA CYS A 205 11.36 -3.64 -12.27
C CYS A 205 9.89 -3.29 -12.02
N ASN A 206 9.29 -2.47 -12.88
CA ASN A 206 7.85 -2.25 -12.85
C ASN A 206 7.12 -3.46 -13.45
N PHE A 207 7.54 -3.86 -14.66
CA PHE A 207 7.04 -5.05 -15.35
C PHE A 207 8.15 -5.70 -16.17
N ALA A 208 8.32 -7.01 -16.04
CA ALA A 208 9.05 -7.85 -16.97
C ALA A 208 8.06 -8.37 -18.03
N ILE A 209 8.48 -8.41 -19.29
CA ILE A 209 7.67 -8.85 -20.43
C ILE A 209 8.15 -10.23 -20.86
N ALA A 210 7.32 -11.25 -20.67
CA ALA A 210 7.71 -12.64 -20.88
C ALA A 210 8.08 -12.91 -22.34
N GLU A 211 7.28 -12.43 -23.30
CA GLU A 211 7.48 -12.71 -24.72
C GLU A 211 8.77 -12.14 -25.33
N SER A 212 9.37 -11.11 -24.71
CA SER A 212 10.57 -10.44 -25.24
C SER A 212 11.77 -10.50 -24.31
N GLY A 213 11.63 -10.99 -23.09
CA GLY A 213 12.72 -11.01 -22.11
C GLY A 213 13.12 -9.60 -21.64
N SER A 214 12.22 -8.62 -21.75
CA SER A 214 12.50 -7.21 -21.47
C SER A 214 12.02 -6.81 -20.08
N ILE A 215 12.68 -5.83 -19.47
CA ILE A 215 12.18 -5.13 -18.27
C ILE A 215 11.68 -3.74 -18.66
N VAL A 216 10.67 -3.25 -17.96
CA VAL A 216 10.08 -1.93 -18.17
C VAL A 216 10.16 -1.13 -16.88
N LEU A 217 10.64 0.11 -17.02
CA LEU A 217 10.76 1.09 -15.95
C LEU A 217 9.85 2.29 -16.23
N PHE A 218 9.18 2.77 -15.18
CA PHE A 218 8.36 3.98 -15.21
C PHE A 218 8.99 5.02 -14.26
N GLU A 219 9.34 6.18 -14.79
CA GLU A 219 9.99 7.23 -13.99
C GLU A 219 9.63 8.64 -14.45
N ASN A 220 9.85 9.63 -13.58
CA ASN A 220 9.61 11.04 -13.88
C ASN A 220 10.88 11.90 -13.91
N GLU A 221 12.04 11.36 -13.49
CA GLU A 221 13.27 12.14 -13.28
C GLU A 221 14.32 11.93 -14.39
N GLY A 222 14.21 10.85 -15.17
CA GLY A 222 15.18 10.45 -16.20
C GLY A 222 16.45 9.80 -15.64
N ASN A 223 16.50 9.59 -14.33
CA ASN A 223 17.63 9.02 -13.60
C ASN A 223 17.74 7.51 -13.85
N ALA A 224 16.63 6.77 -13.92
CA ALA A 224 16.67 5.32 -14.12
C ALA A 224 17.24 4.96 -15.51
N ARG A 225 16.98 5.78 -16.54
CA ARG A 225 17.65 5.69 -17.84
C ARG A 225 19.17 5.81 -17.69
N MET A 226 19.66 6.84 -16.98
CA MET A 226 21.09 7.03 -16.76
C MET A 226 21.73 5.86 -16.00
N VAL A 227 21.05 5.36 -14.95
CA VAL A 227 21.50 4.19 -14.18
C VAL A 227 21.57 2.93 -15.05
N SER A 228 20.65 2.76 -16.00
CA SER A 228 20.61 1.56 -16.84
C SER A 228 21.51 1.61 -18.07
N THR A 229 21.96 2.79 -18.50
CA THR A 229 22.74 2.92 -19.76
C THR A 229 24.17 3.42 -19.59
N VAL A 230 24.49 4.17 -18.53
CA VAL A 230 25.83 4.78 -18.38
C VAL A 230 26.84 3.82 -17.75
N PRO A 231 26.56 3.14 -16.63
CA PRO A 231 27.48 2.17 -16.05
C PRO A 231 27.69 0.97 -16.98
N LYS A 232 28.90 0.42 -16.99
CA LYS A 232 29.25 -0.73 -17.85
C LYS A 232 28.54 -2.02 -17.45
N THR A 233 28.17 -2.14 -16.19
CA THR A 233 27.46 -3.30 -15.65
C THR A 233 26.11 -2.85 -15.12
N GLN A 234 25.04 -3.52 -15.58
CA GLN A 234 23.68 -3.26 -15.12
C GLN A 234 23.15 -4.45 -14.32
N ILE A 235 22.57 -4.19 -13.14
CA ILE A 235 21.89 -5.21 -12.32
C ILE A 235 20.43 -4.79 -12.11
N THR A 236 19.49 -5.67 -12.42
CA THR A 236 18.07 -5.48 -12.13
C THR A 236 17.63 -6.44 -11.05
N LEU A 237 17.04 -5.93 -9.96
CA LEU A 237 16.35 -6.74 -8.97
C LEU A 237 14.85 -6.71 -9.22
N MET A 238 14.25 -7.89 -9.38
CA MET A 238 12.81 -8.02 -9.55
C MET A 238 12.26 -9.12 -8.66
N GLY A 239 11.08 -8.90 -8.06
CA GLY A 239 10.31 -10.00 -7.49
C GLY A 239 9.81 -10.92 -8.60
N MET A 240 9.76 -12.23 -8.34
CA MET A 240 9.29 -13.22 -9.33
C MET A 240 7.88 -12.91 -9.86
N GLU A 241 7.04 -12.20 -9.11
CA GLU A 241 5.69 -11.82 -9.51
C GLU A 241 5.65 -10.65 -10.50
N ARG A 242 6.75 -9.92 -10.71
CA ARG A 242 6.78 -8.66 -11.47
C ARG A 242 6.77 -8.85 -12.98
N ILE A 243 6.11 -9.89 -13.48
CA ILE A 243 6.08 -10.28 -14.89
C ILE A 243 4.67 -10.13 -15.48
N ILE A 244 4.56 -9.83 -16.77
CA ILE A 244 3.35 -9.90 -17.59
C ILE A 244 3.66 -10.60 -18.93
N PRO A 245 2.66 -11.16 -19.62
CA PRO A 245 2.90 -12.00 -20.79
C PRO A 245 3.45 -11.23 -21.99
N THR A 246 2.80 -10.12 -22.35
CA THR A 246 3.02 -9.43 -23.62
C THR A 246 3.15 -7.91 -23.48
N TRP A 247 3.62 -7.24 -24.54
CA TRP A 247 3.60 -5.79 -24.69
C TRP A 247 2.17 -5.23 -24.80
N ASP A 248 1.23 -5.99 -25.35
CA ASP A 248 -0.19 -5.61 -25.36
C ASP A 248 -0.76 -5.55 -23.94
N ASP A 249 -0.36 -6.50 -23.09
CA ASP A 249 -0.72 -6.46 -21.67
C ASP A 249 -0.05 -5.28 -20.95
N LEU A 250 1.14 -4.84 -21.40
CA LEU A 250 1.78 -3.64 -20.88
C LEU A 250 0.95 -2.39 -21.17
N GLU A 251 0.26 -2.28 -22.31
CA GLU A 251 -0.59 -1.13 -22.62
C GLU A 251 -1.68 -0.92 -21.54
N VAL A 252 -2.30 -2.02 -21.10
CA VAL A 252 -3.28 -2.01 -20.00
C VAL A 252 -2.61 -1.56 -18.70
N MET A 253 -1.45 -2.13 -18.37
CA MET A 253 -0.73 -1.80 -17.15
C MET A 253 -0.19 -0.36 -17.13
N ALA A 254 0.29 0.13 -18.26
CA ALA A 254 0.76 1.50 -18.48
C ALA A 254 -0.40 2.51 -18.42
N THR A 255 -1.61 2.08 -18.78
CA THR A 255 -2.82 2.88 -18.58
C THR A 255 -3.18 2.98 -17.09
N LEU A 256 -3.11 1.86 -16.36
CA LEU A 256 -3.53 1.75 -14.97
C LEU A 256 -2.54 2.35 -13.95
N LEU A 257 -1.24 2.07 -14.10
CA LEU A 257 -0.24 2.35 -13.07
C LEU A 257 -0.05 3.86 -12.80
N PRO A 258 0.24 4.71 -13.79
CA PRO A 258 0.50 6.14 -13.57
C PRO A 258 -0.77 6.88 -13.11
N ARG A 259 -1.93 6.56 -13.70
CA ARG A 259 -3.23 7.14 -13.30
C ARG A 259 -3.54 6.81 -11.84
N SER A 260 -3.22 5.59 -11.41
CA SER A 260 -3.47 5.17 -10.03
C SER A 260 -2.46 5.71 -9.03
N ALA A 261 -1.21 5.89 -9.45
CA ALA A 261 -0.11 6.32 -8.58
C ALA A 261 -0.09 7.84 -8.38
N THR A 262 -0.06 8.60 -9.49
CA THR A 262 0.18 10.05 -9.51
C THR A 262 -0.92 10.84 -10.21
N GLY A 263 -1.93 10.17 -10.79
CA GLY A 263 -2.97 10.82 -11.59
C GLY A 263 -2.48 11.26 -12.98
N GLN A 264 -1.29 10.83 -13.40
CA GLN A 264 -0.75 11.14 -14.72
C GLN A 264 -1.30 10.16 -15.77
N LYS A 265 -1.46 10.60 -17.01
CA LYS A 265 -1.86 9.74 -18.13
C LYS A 265 -0.77 8.71 -18.48
N LEU A 266 0.49 9.14 -18.37
CA LEU A 266 1.69 8.32 -18.45
C LEU A 266 2.78 9.04 -17.63
N THR A 267 3.80 8.33 -17.17
CA THR A 267 5.00 8.97 -16.59
C THR A 267 5.79 9.70 -17.67
N VAL A 268 6.70 10.59 -17.28
CA VAL A 268 7.53 11.36 -18.24
C VAL A 268 8.38 10.41 -19.09
N TYR A 269 8.90 9.33 -18.49
CA TYR A 269 9.64 8.30 -19.20
C TYR A 269 9.06 6.91 -18.93
N MET A 270 9.07 6.09 -19.98
CA MET A 270 8.82 4.66 -19.93
C MET A 270 9.92 3.98 -20.77
N SER A 271 10.80 3.23 -20.11
CA SER A 271 11.98 2.64 -20.75
C SER A 271 11.84 1.12 -20.76
N GLY A 272 11.83 0.52 -21.95
CA GLY A 272 11.94 -0.92 -22.16
C GLY A 272 13.41 -1.31 -22.42
N ILE A 273 13.94 -2.23 -21.63
CA ILE A 273 15.34 -2.66 -21.69
C ILE A 273 15.35 -4.18 -21.93
N SER A 274 15.90 -4.60 -23.07
CA SER A 274 15.89 -6.01 -23.49
C SER A 274 17.21 -6.74 -23.26
N GLY A 275 18.31 -6.01 -23.06
CA GLY A 275 19.64 -6.60 -22.92
C GLY A 275 20.75 -5.55 -22.81
N PRO A 276 22.02 -6.00 -22.72
CA PRO A 276 23.18 -5.13 -22.81
C PRO A 276 23.31 -4.49 -24.20
N ARG A 277 24.26 -3.56 -24.35
CA ARG A 277 24.56 -2.94 -25.65
C ARG A 277 24.99 -4.01 -26.66
N ARG A 278 24.48 -3.91 -27.88
CA ARG A 278 24.93 -4.70 -29.02
C ARG A 278 26.12 -4.02 -29.67
N GLU A 279 26.80 -4.74 -30.56
CA GLU A 279 27.97 -4.21 -31.28
C GLU A 279 27.64 -2.97 -32.13
N ALA A 280 26.41 -2.88 -32.64
CA ALA A 280 25.90 -1.74 -33.39
C ALA A 280 25.41 -0.57 -32.52
N ASP A 281 25.24 -0.77 -31.22
CA ASP A 281 24.75 0.28 -30.32
C ASP A 281 25.92 1.18 -29.88
N SER A 282 25.70 2.50 -29.89
CA SER A 282 26.71 3.49 -29.51
C SER A 282 27.01 3.54 -28.01
N ASP A 283 26.04 3.13 -27.19
CA ASP A 283 26.02 3.29 -25.75
C ASP A 283 25.21 2.16 -25.08
N GLY A 284 25.35 2.04 -23.77
CA GLY A 284 24.68 1.03 -22.95
C GLY A 284 25.67 0.18 -22.14
N PRO A 285 25.15 -0.68 -21.25
CA PRO A 285 26.00 -1.53 -20.42
C PRO A 285 26.61 -2.64 -21.27
N GLU A 286 27.86 -3.00 -20.99
CA GLU A 286 28.56 -4.13 -21.60
C GLU A 286 28.00 -5.46 -21.13
N GLU A 287 27.44 -5.51 -19.92
CA GLU A 287 26.74 -6.66 -19.40
C GLU A 287 25.49 -6.28 -18.61
N MET A 288 24.50 -7.17 -18.65
CA MET A 288 23.24 -7.00 -17.93
C MET A 288 22.93 -8.25 -17.12
N HIS A 289 22.56 -8.04 -15.85
CA HIS A 289 22.18 -9.08 -14.92
C HIS A 289 20.74 -8.85 -14.44
N ILE A 290 19.94 -9.92 -14.40
CA ILE A 290 18.62 -9.89 -13.78
C ILE A 290 18.60 -10.89 -12.64
N ILE A 291 18.33 -10.40 -11.42
CA ILE A 291 18.19 -11.22 -10.22
C ILE A 291 16.70 -11.30 -9.89
N ILE A 292 16.12 -12.48 -10.11
CA ILE A 292 14.73 -12.80 -9.81
C ILE A 292 14.65 -13.29 -8.36
N VAL A 293 13.89 -12.57 -7.53
CA VAL A 293 13.81 -12.76 -6.09
C VAL A 293 12.46 -13.38 -5.71
N ASP A 294 12.49 -14.53 -5.06
CA ASP A 294 11.33 -15.14 -4.42
C ASP A 294 11.09 -14.47 -3.05
N ASN A 295 11.98 -14.69 -2.08
CA ASN A 295 11.90 -14.15 -0.72
C ASN A 295 10.51 -14.32 -0.07
N GLY A 296 9.88 -15.46 -0.30
CA GLY A 296 8.59 -15.83 0.29
C GLY A 296 7.36 -15.53 -0.58
N ARG A 297 7.55 -15.09 -1.83
CA ARG A 297 6.46 -14.92 -2.82
C ARG A 297 5.86 -16.26 -3.24
N SER A 298 6.67 -17.29 -3.40
CA SER A 298 6.23 -18.65 -3.73
C SER A 298 5.28 -19.24 -2.68
N LEU A 299 5.38 -18.78 -1.43
CA LEU A 299 4.53 -19.22 -0.31
C LEU A 299 3.07 -18.78 -0.45
N GLN A 300 2.81 -17.79 -1.31
CA GLN A 300 1.47 -17.27 -1.61
C GLN A 300 0.82 -18.03 -2.77
N LEU A 301 1.60 -18.72 -3.59
CA LEU A 301 1.08 -19.49 -4.72
C LEU A 301 0.25 -20.67 -4.18
N GLY A 302 -0.94 -20.85 -4.73
CA GLY A 302 -1.91 -21.86 -4.29
C GLY A 302 -2.62 -21.52 -2.98
N ASP A 303 -2.26 -20.44 -2.28
CA ASP A 303 -2.99 -19.99 -1.09
C ASP A 303 -4.26 -19.24 -1.52
N PRO A 304 -5.47 -19.79 -1.27
CA PRO A 304 -6.72 -19.17 -1.73
C PRO A 304 -6.97 -17.80 -1.12
N ASP A 305 -6.37 -17.50 0.04
CA ASP A 305 -6.54 -16.23 0.74
C ASP A 305 -5.51 -15.18 0.29
N PHE A 306 -4.32 -15.59 -0.17
CA PHE A 306 -3.17 -14.70 -0.37
C PHE A 306 -2.56 -14.68 -1.77
N GLN A 307 -2.90 -15.61 -2.68
CA GLN A 307 -2.32 -15.64 -4.02
C GLN A 307 -2.53 -14.32 -4.79
N GLU A 308 -3.70 -13.69 -4.67
CA GLU A 308 -3.99 -12.43 -5.36
C GLU A 308 -3.08 -11.27 -4.91
N LEU A 309 -2.36 -11.40 -3.80
CA LEU A 309 -1.39 -10.40 -3.36
C LEU A 309 -0.26 -10.20 -4.37
N LEU A 310 0.11 -11.27 -5.08
CA LEU A 310 1.12 -11.26 -6.14
C LEU A 310 0.68 -10.47 -7.38
N ASN A 311 -0.60 -10.10 -7.49
CA ASN A 311 -1.09 -9.26 -8.58
C ASN A 311 -0.63 -7.79 -8.43
N CYS A 312 -0.06 -7.40 -7.29
CA CYS A 312 0.24 -6.01 -6.98
C CYS A 312 1.20 -5.36 -7.99
N ILE A 313 0.75 -4.27 -8.62
CA ILE A 313 1.56 -3.47 -9.54
C ILE A 313 2.37 -2.35 -8.84
N ARG A 314 2.35 -2.28 -7.50
CA ARG A 314 3.08 -1.31 -6.66
C ARG A 314 2.76 0.18 -6.94
N CYS A 315 1.52 0.49 -7.32
CA CYS A 315 1.10 1.88 -7.60
C CYS A 315 0.92 2.78 -6.35
N GLY A 316 0.84 2.23 -5.14
CA GLY A 316 0.63 3.01 -3.91
C GLY A 316 -0.81 3.55 -3.69
N ALA A 317 -1.75 3.35 -4.61
CA ALA A 317 -3.13 3.86 -4.49
C ALA A 317 -3.84 3.45 -3.19
N CYS A 318 -3.53 2.26 -2.66
CA CYS A 318 -4.07 1.79 -1.39
C CYS A 318 -3.56 2.58 -0.16
N LEU A 319 -2.33 3.11 -0.20
CA LEU A 319 -1.79 3.98 0.84
C LEU A 319 -2.57 5.30 0.86
N ASN A 320 -2.75 5.91 -0.32
CA ASN A 320 -3.44 7.19 -0.51
C ASN A 320 -4.91 7.15 -0.05
N ALA A 321 -5.58 6.01 -0.24
CA ALA A 321 -6.97 5.82 0.17
C ALA A 321 -7.13 5.47 1.66
N CYS A 322 -6.07 5.03 2.34
CA CYS A 322 -6.16 4.48 3.69
C CYS A 322 -6.31 5.60 4.75
N PRO A 323 -7.41 5.62 5.54
CA PRO A 323 -7.57 6.63 6.58
C PRO A 323 -6.56 6.49 7.72
N VAL A 324 -6.06 5.27 7.98
CA VAL A 324 -5.06 5.03 9.04
C VAL A 324 -3.69 5.51 8.60
N TYR A 325 -3.24 5.15 7.39
CA TYR A 325 -1.95 5.60 6.84
C TYR A 325 -1.85 7.13 6.84
N ARG A 326 -2.94 7.83 6.50
CA ARG A 326 -3.03 9.29 6.52
C ARG A 326 -2.83 9.93 7.90
N GLN A 327 -2.94 9.17 8.98
CA GLN A 327 -2.72 9.65 10.35
C GLN A 327 -1.38 9.21 10.94
N ILE A 328 -0.84 8.06 10.53
CA ILE A 328 0.36 7.48 11.19
C ILE A 328 1.60 7.43 10.28
N GLY A 329 1.48 7.77 9.00
CA GLY A 329 2.57 7.73 8.02
C GLY A 329 3.08 6.32 7.74
N GLY A 330 4.18 6.23 6.98
CA GLY A 330 4.77 4.95 6.59
C GLY A 330 5.60 4.26 7.66
N HIS A 331 6.39 5.03 8.41
CA HIS A 331 7.35 4.47 9.39
C HIS A 331 6.69 3.68 10.51
N SER A 332 5.41 3.98 10.83
CA SER A 332 4.63 3.23 11.82
C SER A 332 4.48 1.74 11.47
N TYR A 333 4.59 1.38 10.17
CA TYR A 333 4.47 0.00 9.68
C TYR A 333 5.75 -0.83 9.87
N GLY A 334 6.90 -0.20 10.15
CA GLY A 334 8.15 -0.89 10.53
C GLY A 334 8.78 -1.70 9.41
N GLY A 335 8.79 -1.17 8.18
CA GLY A 335 9.46 -1.76 7.03
C GLY A 335 9.29 -0.90 5.76
N PRO A 336 9.94 -1.27 4.64
CA PRO A 336 9.88 -0.50 3.40
C PRO A 336 8.48 -0.53 2.78
N TYR A 337 7.73 -1.62 2.96
CA TYR A 337 6.33 -1.71 2.56
C TYR A 337 5.41 -1.17 3.67
N SER A 338 4.67 -0.11 3.37
CA SER A 338 3.76 0.54 4.32
C SER A 338 2.29 0.52 3.85
N GLY A 339 1.39 1.03 4.70
CA GLY A 339 -0.04 1.08 4.41
C GLY A 339 -0.70 -0.29 4.31
N PRO A 340 -1.90 -0.37 3.69
CA PRO A 340 -2.65 -1.62 3.59
C PRO A 340 -1.87 -2.75 2.90
N ILE A 341 -1.11 -2.45 1.85
CA ILE A 341 -0.29 -3.46 1.16
C ILE A 341 0.85 -3.95 2.06
N GLY A 342 1.53 -3.07 2.78
CA GLY A 342 2.59 -3.46 3.72
C GLY A 342 2.06 -4.32 4.87
N ALA A 343 0.87 -4.01 5.36
CA ALA A 343 0.21 -4.76 6.43
C ALA A 343 -0.23 -6.18 6.03
N VAL A 344 -0.22 -6.52 4.74
CA VAL A 344 -0.52 -7.87 4.21
C VAL A 344 0.71 -8.53 3.59
N LEU A 345 1.57 -7.76 2.90
CA LEU A 345 2.73 -8.28 2.20
C LEU A 345 3.86 -8.70 3.13
N LYS A 346 4.23 -7.85 4.09
CA LYS A 346 5.28 -8.20 5.06
C LYS A 346 4.94 -9.51 5.77
N PRO A 347 3.68 -9.69 6.20
CA PRO A 347 3.13 -10.98 6.52
C PRO A 347 3.40 -12.09 5.51
N ALA A 348 2.83 -11.97 4.33
CA ALA A 348 2.91 -13.03 3.34
C ALA A 348 4.35 -13.46 2.94
N LEU A 349 5.35 -12.57 3.08
CA LEU A 349 6.75 -12.86 2.76
C LEU A 349 7.50 -13.64 3.86
N GLN A 350 7.25 -13.39 5.15
CA GLN A 350 8.17 -13.81 6.22
C GLN A 350 7.74 -15.07 7.01
N LYS A 351 6.57 -15.66 6.74
CA LYS A 351 5.91 -16.77 7.50
C LYS A 351 5.87 -16.67 9.04
N ASN A 352 6.45 -15.63 9.66
CA ASN A 352 6.59 -15.50 11.10
C ASN A 352 5.54 -14.58 11.71
N VAL A 353 4.39 -15.15 12.06
CA VAL A 353 3.25 -14.42 12.67
C VAL A 353 3.63 -13.70 13.98
N ALA A 354 4.69 -14.12 14.67
CA ALA A 354 5.18 -13.46 15.87
C ALA A 354 5.89 -12.11 15.58
N GLU A 355 6.47 -11.93 14.39
CA GLU A 355 7.27 -10.74 14.03
C GLU A 355 6.45 -9.59 13.43
N TRP A 356 5.19 -9.83 13.05
CA TRP A 356 4.39 -8.83 12.35
C TRP A 356 3.57 -7.93 13.28
N ASP A 357 3.70 -8.15 14.59
CA ASP A 357 3.04 -7.40 15.65
C ASP A 357 1.50 -7.37 15.46
N ASP A 358 0.85 -6.26 15.81
CA ASP A 358 -0.56 -5.97 15.58
C ASP A 358 -0.80 -5.09 14.34
N ILE A 359 0.10 -5.09 13.34
CA ILE A 359 -0.08 -4.23 12.15
C ILE A 359 -1.37 -4.55 11.39
N ALA A 360 -1.76 -5.83 11.34
CA ALA A 360 -3.03 -6.24 10.73
C ALA A 360 -4.23 -5.68 11.50
N ASN A 361 -4.10 -5.42 12.80
CA ASN A 361 -5.11 -4.80 13.66
C ASN A 361 -5.17 -3.27 13.50
N ALA A 362 -4.12 -2.64 12.95
CA ALA A 362 -4.07 -1.21 12.63
C ALA A 362 -4.89 -0.80 11.39
N SER A 363 -5.94 -1.56 11.05
CA SER A 363 -6.84 -1.30 9.93
C SER A 363 -8.29 -1.20 10.39
N SER A 364 -9.02 -0.22 9.86
CA SER A 364 -10.46 -0.05 10.07
C SER A 364 -11.31 -1.00 9.23
N LEU A 365 -10.70 -1.81 8.36
CA LEU A 365 -11.39 -2.75 7.46
C LEU A 365 -12.44 -2.10 6.55
N CYS A 366 -12.28 -0.82 6.20
CA CYS A 366 -13.29 -0.05 5.47
C CYS A 366 -13.39 -0.35 3.96
N GLY A 367 -12.57 -1.24 3.40
CA GLY A 367 -12.59 -1.58 1.96
C GLY A 367 -12.05 -0.53 0.99
N ALA A 368 -11.71 0.69 1.46
CA ALA A 368 -11.25 1.78 0.57
C ALA A 368 -10.00 1.43 -0.25
N CYS A 369 -9.14 0.55 0.24
CA CYS A 369 -7.98 0.06 -0.50
C CYS A 369 -8.34 -0.81 -1.71
N TYR A 370 -9.44 -1.57 -1.64
CA TYR A 370 -9.96 -2.38 -2.75
C TYR A 370 -10.58 -1.50 -3.84
N GLU A 371 -11.44 -0.56 -3.44
CA GLU A 371 -12.01 0.46 -4.34
C GLU A 371 -10.91 1.27 -5.04
N ALA A 372 -9.83 1.56 -4.32
CA ALA A 372 -8.70 2.28 -4.89
C ALA A 372 -7.80 1.42 -5.78
N CYS A 373 -7.83 0.08 -5.68
CA CYS A 373 -6.86 -0.79 -6.35
C CYS A 373 -7.16 -0.90 -7.86
N PRO A 374 -6.18 -0.60 -8.75
CA PRO A 374 -6.38 -0.75 -10.19
C PRO A 374 -6.51 -2.21 -10.65
N VAL A 375 -6.06 -3.16 -9.82
CA VAL A 375 -6.10 -4.61 -10.12
C VAL A 375 -6.90 -5.38 -9.06
N LYS A 376 -7.79 -4.68 -8.35
CA LYS A 376 -8.84 -5.23 -7.46
C LYS A 376 -8.35 -6.23 -6.39
N ILE A 377 -7.21 -5.98 -5.73
CA ILE A 377 -6.71 -6.84 -4.65
C ILE A 377 -7.50 -6.58 -3.35
N PRO A 378 -8.14 -7.61 -2.76
CA PRO A 378 -9.00 -7.47 -1.57
C PRO A 378 -8.19 -7.45 -0.26
N LEU A 379 -7.32 -6.44 -0.09
CA LEU A 379 -6.44 -6.34 1.08
C LEU A 379 -7.20 -6.31 2.43
N HIS A 380 -8.43 -5.79 2.46
CA HIS A 380 -9.25 -5.75 3.67
C HIS A 380 -9.71 -7.14 4.11
N ASP A 381 -10.07 -8.03 3.18
CA ASP A 381 -10.39 -9.42 3.48
C ASP A 381 -9.15 -10.19 3.90
N MET A 382 -8.02 -9.98 3.20
CA MET A 382 -6.72 -10.58 3.55
C MET A 382 -6.30 -10.23 4.98
N LEU A 383 -6.56 -8.99 5.45
CA LEU A 383 -6.31 -8.59 6.83
C LEU A 383 -7.20 -9.36 7.83
N VAL A 384 -8.45 -9.65 7.48
CA VAL A 384 -9.33 -10.50 8.31
C VAL A 384 -8.79 -11.93 8.36
N TYR A 385 -8.33 -12.47 7.22
CA TYR A 385 -7.71 -13.80 7.18
C TYR A 385 -6.44 -13.88 8.01
N LEU A 386 -5.57 -12.86 7.97
CA LEU A 386 -4.40 -12.76 8.84
C LEU A 386 -4.77 -12.75 10.32
N ARG A 387 -5.76 -11.94 10.72
CA ARG A 387 -6.26 -11.91 12.11
C ARG A 387 -6.81 -13.28 12.53
N ASN A 388 -7.52 -13.97 11.65
CA ASN A 388 -8.05 -15.32 11.91
C ASN A 388 -6.93 -16.35 12.06
N ARG A 389 -5.94 -16.36 11.15
CA ARG A 389 -4.76 -17.26 11.23
C ARG A 389 -3.99 -17.04 12.54
N LYS A 390 -3.72 -15.78 12.91
CA LYS A 390 -3.11 -15.41 14.19
C LYS A 390 -3.85 -16.01 15.41
N VAL A 391 -5.17 -15.93 15.42
CA VAL A 391 -5.99 -16.50 16.52
C VAL A 391 -5.97 -18.04 16.52
N LYS A 392 -6.02 -18.68 15.34
CA LYS A 392 -5.97 -20.15 15.20
C LYS A 392 -4.63 -20.74 15.62
N GLU A 393 -3.53 -20.04 15.34
CA GLU A 393 -2.17 -20.41 15.74
C GLU A 393 -1.87 -20.15 17.23
N GLY A 394 -2.82 -19.58 17.97
CA GLY A 394 -2.70 -19.38 19.42
C GLY A 394 -2.09 -18.05 19.84
N HIS A 395 -1.77 -17.15 18.90
CA HIS A 395 -1.26 -15.80 19.16
C HIS A 395 -2.39 -14.83 19.56
N LYS A 396 -3.17 -15.18 20.59
CA LYS A 396 -4.32 -14.40 21.10
C LYS A 396 -4.12 -14.00 22.55
N ALA A 397 -4.58 -12.81 22.92
CA ALA A 397 -4.65 -12.41 24.32
C ALA A 397 -5.70 -13.26 25.06
N ALA A 398 -5.32 -13.89 26.16
CA ALA A 398 -6.22 -14.75 26.93
C ALA A 398 -7.47 -14.00 27.41
N GLU A 399 -7.29 -12.75 27.86
CA GLU A 399 -8.36 -11.85 28.29
C GLU A 399 -9.35 -11.55 27.17
N GLU A 400 -8.87 -11.25 25.97
CA GLU A 400 -9.71 -11.02 24.79
C GLU A 400 -10.49 -12.28 24.42
N SER A 401 -9.84 -13.45 24.45
CA SER A 401 -10.50 -14.73 24.15
C SER A 401 -11.62 -15.04 25.15
N ILE A 402 -11.41 -14.78 26.44
CA ILE A 402 -12.44 -14.95 27.47
C ILE A 402 -13.57 -13.94 27.26
N GLY A 403 -13.25 -12.67 27.02
CA GLY A 403 -14.20 -11.60 26.73
C GLY A 403 -15.10 -11.93 25.53
N MET A 404 -14.51 -12.39 24.42
CA MET A 404 -15.25 -12.77 23.21
C MET A 404 -16.10 -14.03 23.42
N LYS A 405 -15.63 -15.03 24.18
CA LYS A 405 -16.46 -16.18 24.57
C LYS A 405 -17.66 -15.77 25.42
N GLY A 406 -17.45 -14.86 26.38
CA GLY A 406 -18.51 -14.29 27.21
C GLY A 406 -19.53 -13.51 26.37
N TYR A 407 -19.04 -12.66 25.46
CA TYR A 407 -19.88 -11.93 24.50
C TYR A 407 -20.71 -12.87 23.64
N ALA A 408 -20.10 -13.90 23.04
CA ALA A 408 -20.79 -14.90 22.23
C ALA A 408 -21.87 -15.63 23.03
N TYR A 409 -21.56 -16.05 24.27
CA TYR A 409 -22.52 -16.70 25.16
C TYR A 409 -23.73 -15.82 25.48
N ILE A 410 -23.53 -14.51 25.70
CA ILE A 410 -24.60 -13.54 25.97
C ILE A 410 -25.43 -13.27 24.71
N MET A 411 -24.77 -13.02 23.58
CA MET A 411 -25.42 -12.63 22.32
C MET A 411 -26.16 -13.79 21.65
N ALA A 412 -25.72 -15.03 21.85
CA ALA A 412 -26.38 -16.22 21.28
C ALA A 412 -27.81 -16.46 21.82
N ASN A 413 -28.25 -15.77 22.88
CA ASN A 413 -29.58 -15.95 23.44
C ASN A 413 -30.26 -14.61 23.82
N PRO A 414 -31.44 -14.28 23.25
CA PRO A 414 -32.10 -13.00 23.51
C PRO A 414 -32.53 -12.82 24.97
N LYS A 415 -32.80 -13.90 25.72
CA LYS A 415 -33.14 -13.83 27.15
C LYS A 415 -31.92 -13.43 27.98
N ARG A 416 -30.73 -13.95 27.66
CA ARG A 416 -29.47 -13.61 28.34
C ARG A 416 -29.11 -12.15 28.10
N LEU A 417 -29.11 -11.72 26.84
CA LEU A 417 -28.89 -10.32 26.48
C LEU A 417 -29.82 -9.38 27.24
N ARG A 418 -31.12 -9.71 27.32
CA ARG A 418 -32.11 -8.89 28.05
C ARG A 418 -31.78 -8.78 29.55
N ARG A 419 -31.39 -9.89 30.19
CA ARG A 419 -31.00 -9.89 31.61
C ARG A 419 -29.76 -9.03 31.85
N VAL A 420 -28.73 -9.20 31.01
CA VAL A 420 -27.48 -8.41 31.08
C VAL A 420 -27.76 -6.92 30.90
N LEU A 421 -28.57 -6.54 29.91
CA LEU A 421 -28.94 -5.14 29.69
C LEU A 421 -29.74 -4.55 30.87
N ARG A 422 -30.67 -5.31 31.47
CA ARG A 422 -31.41 -4.86 32.66
C ARG A 422 -30.50 -4.64 33.86
N LEU A 423 -29.58 -5.58 34.12
CA LEU A 423 -28.58 -5.43 35.18
C LEU A 423 -27.65 -4.23 34.89
N GLY A 424 -27.21 -4.08 33.64
CA GLY A 424 -26.42 -2.94 33.19
C GLY A 424 -27.12 -1.60 33.41
N ARG A 425 -28.44 -1.51 33.15
CA ARG A 425 -29.23 -0.29 33.40
C ARG A 425 -29.27 0.12 34.88
N VAL A 426 -29.31 -0.85 35.78
CA VAL A 426 -29.28 -0.57 37.22
C VAL A 426 -27.86 -0.21 37.66
N GLY A 427 -26.86 -0.98 37.21
CA GLY A 427 -25.46 -0.81 37.57
C GLY A 427 -24.84 0.49 37.05
N GLN A 428 -25.25 0.97 35.87
CA GLN A 428 -24.71 2.22 35.31
C GLN A 428 -25.08 3.46 36.14
N LYS A 429 -26.12 3.44 36.97
CA LYS A 429 -26.59 4.63 37.71
C LYS A 429 -25.51 5.26 38.60
N LEU A 430 -24.55 4.45 39.06
CA LEU A 430 -23.42 4.90 39.88
C LEU A 430 -22.28 5.53 39.07
N LEU A 431 -22.23 5.29 37.76
CA LEU A 431 -21.14 5.69 36.86
C LEU A 431 -21.60 6.64 35.75
N LEU A 432 -22.90 6.93 35.68
CA LEU A 432 -23.51 7.77 34.66
C LEU A 432 -23.42 9.24 35.07
N THR A 433 -22.87 10.08 34.19
CA THR A 433 -22.87 11.54 34.32
C THR A 433 -23.15 12.13 32.96
N ASP A 434 -24.14 13.03 32.84
CA ASP A 434 -24.55 13.64 31.57
C ASP A 434 -24.92 12.60 30.48
N ASN A 435 -25.65 11.54 30.85
CA ASN A 435 -26.02 10.41 29.97
C ASN A 435 -24.85 9.64 29.34
N VAL A 436 -23.64 9.81 29.87
CA VAL A 436 -22.45 9.06 29.43
C VAL A 436 -21.69 8.48 30.62
N ILE A 437 -20.92 7.43 30.37
CA ILE A 437 -20.01 6.83 31.35
C ILE A 437 -18.61 7.31 31.00
N LYS A 438 -18.03 8.15 31.86
CA LYS A 438 -16.67 8.71 31.72
C LYS A 438 -15.59 7.87 32.40
N ALA A 439 -15.99 6.91 33.24
CA ALA A 439 -15.07 6.10 34.05
C ALA A 439 -14.12 5.25 33.19
N LYS A 440 -12.81 5.34 33.43
CA LYS A 440 -11.76 4.63 32.70
C LYS A 440 -11.39 3.29 33.38
N ILE A 441 -12.40 2.45 33.63
CA ILE A 441 -12.26 1.20 34.38
C ILE A 441 -12.39 -0.02 33.47
N GLY A 442 -11.55 -1.04 33.70
CA GLY A 442 -11.57 -2.32 32.99
C GLY A 442 -11.63 -2.17 31.46
N PRO A 443 -12.52 -2.89 30.75
CA PRO A 443 -12.59 -2.88 29.28
C PRO A 443 -13.01 -1.53 28.69
N LEU A 444 -13.57 -0.61 29.50
CA LEU A 444 -13.96 0.73 29.04
C LEU A 444 -12.77 1.71 29.01
N LYS A 445 -11.65 1.39 29.65
CA LYS A 445 -10.48 2.29 29.77
C LYS A 445 -10.01 2.83 28.43
N GLY A 446 -9.85 1.95 27.43
CA GLY A 446 -9.38 2.34 26.09
C GLY A 446 -10.37 3.21 25.32
N TRP A 447 -11.66 2.85 25.34
CA TRP A 447 -12.71 3.65 24.70
C TRP A 447 -12.87 5.01 25.37
N ASN A 448 -12.96 5.03 26.70
CA ASN A 448 -13.18 6.23 27.50
C ASN A 448 -11.96 7.16 27.58
N GLN A 449 -10.82 6.75 27.01
CA GLN A 449 -9.66 7.62 26.85
C GLN A 449 -9.86 8.68 25.76
N TYR A 450 -10.61 8.35 24.70
CA TYR A 450 -10.80 9.22 23.54
C TYR A 450 -12.26 9.53 23.23
N ARG A 451 -13.19 8.71 23.73
CA ARG A 451 -14.65 8.85 23.56
C ARG A 451 -15.33 8.75 24.92
N HIS A 452 -16.65 8.84 24.95
CA HIS A 452 -17.44 8.51 26.13
C HIS A 452 -18.42 7.40 25.79
N THR A 453 -18.56 6.42 26.69
CA THR A 453 -19.48 5.31 26.50
C THR A 453 -20.91 5.83 26.71
N PRO A 454 -21.83 5.67 25.75
CA PRO A 454 -23.20 6.16 25.93
C PRO A 454 -23.90 5.36 27.04
N GLY A 455 -24.71 6.04 27.84
CA GLY A 455 -25.60 5.38 28.80
C GLY A 455 -26.60 4.47 28.11
N LEU A 456 -26.92 3.35 28.74
CA LEU A 456 -28.02 2.49 28.31
C LEU A 456 -29.35 3.23 28.51
N PRO A 457 -30.22 3.27 27.49
CA PRO A 457 -31.50 3.96 27.59
C PRO A 457 -32.44 3.28 28.60
N ALA A 458 -33.37 4.06 29.17
CA ALA A 458 -34.35 3.59 30.15
C ALA A 458 -35.21 2.43 29.61
N GLN A 459 -35.57 2.51 28.32
CA GLN A 459 -36.28 1.48 27.58
C GLN A 459 -35.44 1.06 26.36
N SER A 460 -35.41 -0.23 26.08
CA SER A 460 -34.82 -0.73 24.83
C SER A 460 -35.80 -0.58 23.68
N PHE A 461 -35.28 -0.48 22.46
CA PHE A 461 -36.09 -0.55 21.25
C PHE A 461 -37.06 -1.74 21.26
N ARG A 462 -36.65 -2.92 21.73
CA ARG A 462 -37.52 -4.11 21.82
C ARG A 462 -38.66 -3.99 22.83
N GLU A 463 -38.47 -3.21 23.90
CA GLU A 463 -39.53 -2.92 24.88
C GLU A 463 -40.50 -1.89 24.31
N GLN A 464 -39.99 -0.89 23.61
CA GLN A 464 -40.78 0.13 22.93
C GLN A 464 -41.49 -0.41 21.69
N TRP A 465 -40.96 -1.44 21.03
CA TRP A 465 -41.46 -1.95 19.75
C TRP A 465 -42.93 -2.34 19.82
N ARG A 466 -43.40 -2.91 20.94
CA ARG A 466 -44.83 -3.25 21.10
C ARG A 466 -45.72 -2.01 21.09
N THR A 467 -45.29 -0.96 21.78
CA THR A 467 -46.00 0.32 21.80
C THR A 467 -45.91 1.01 20.44
N LEU A 468 -44.72 1.03 19.84
CA LEU A 468 -44.48 1.64 18.53
C LEU A 468 -45.28 0.93 17.42
N ASP A 469 -45.36 -0.40 17.44
CA ASP A 469 -46.15 -1.19 16.49
C ASP A 469 -47.65 -0.91 16.65
N LEU A 470 -48.15 -0.80 17.89
CA LEU A 470 -49.53 -0.39 18.17
C LEU A 470 -49.80 1.04 17.70
N GLU A 471 -48.89 1.98 17.96
CA GLU A 471 -48.98 3.36 17.48
C GLU A 471 -48.97 3.42 15.96
N LEU A 472 -48.11 2.66 15.28
CA LEU A 472 -48.04 2.55 13.83
C LEU A 472 -49.32 1.94 13.25
N GLN A 473 -49.88 0.91 13.88
CA GLN A 473 -51.16 0.32 13.48
C GLN A 473 -52.32 1.30 13.69
N GLN A 474 -52.31 2.10 14.75
CA GLN A 474 -53.32 3.13 15.03
C GLN A 474 -53.19 4.35 14.12
N THR A 475 -51.97 4.76 13.74
CA THR A 475 -51.74 5.86 12.78
C THR A 475 -51.98 5.41 11.34
N ARG A 476 -51.89 4.12 11.06
CA ARG A 476 -52.38 3.49 9.83
C ARG A 476 -53.91 3.35 9.87
N ARG A 477 -54.63 4.43 10.19
CA ARG A 477 -56.07 4.52 9.89
C ARG A 477 -56.22 4.35 8.40
N GLU A 478 -57.09 3.43 7.97
CA GLU A 478 -57.56 3.42 6.59
C GLU A 478 -58.08 4.82 6.26
N MET A 479 -57.63 5.35 5.13
CA MET A 479 -58.02 6.69 4.67
C MET A 479 -59.54 6.74 4.65
N ASP A 480 -60.12 7.71 5.35
CA ASP A 480 -61.57 7.89 5.45
C ASP A 480 -62.21 7.73 4.07
N GLU A 481 -63.23 6.87 3.95
CA GLU A 481 -63.83 6.51 2.65
C GLU A 481 -64.33 7.76 1.89
N THR A 482 -64.69 8.84 2.59
CA THR A 482 -65.04 10.11 1.93
C THR A 482 -63.82 10.82 1.33
N ILE A 483 -62.67 10.78 2.02
CA ILE A 483 -61.40 11.33 1.53
C ILE A 483 -60.88 10.48 0.37
N LYS A 484 -60.98 9.16 0.48
CA LYS A 484 -60.62 8.20 -0.56
C LYS A 484 -61.47 8.39 -1.82
N ALA A 485 -62.79 8.48 -1.69
CA ALA A 485 -63.69 8.78 -2.81
C ALA A 485 -63.40 10.16 -3.43
N ARG A 486 -63.07 11.17 -2.62
CA ARG A 486 -62.68 12.51 -3.14
C ARG A 486 -61.39 12.44 -3.96
N LEU A 487 -60.37 11.75 -3.44
CA LEU A 487 -59.08 11.59 -4.14
C LEU A 487 -59.22 10.74 -5.40
N GLU A 488 -60.04 9.69 -5.39
CA GLU A 488 -60.36 8.91 -6.60
C GLU A 488 -61.09 9.76 -7.64
N LYS A 489 -62.05 10.59 -7.21
CA LYS A 489 -62.75 11.53 -8.09
C LYS A 489 -61.80 12.56 -8.70
N GLU A 490 -60.90 13.15 -7.90
CA GLU A 490 -59.87 14.08 -8.39
C GLU A 490 -58.88 13.39 -9.33
N ARG A 491 -58.44 12.16 -9.03
CA ARG A 491 -57.58 11.37 -9.92
C ARG A 491 -58.26 11.06 -11.24
N THR A 492 -59.55 10.74 -11.21
CA THR A 492 -60.36 10.47 -12.41
C THR A 492 -60.58 11.75 -13.22
N GLN A 493 -60.78 12.89 -12.57
CA GLN A 493 -60.87 14.20 -13.23
C GLN A 493 -59.54 14.61 -13.86
N ARG A 494 -58.40 14.39 -13.19
CA ARG A 494 -57.06 14.61 -13.76
C ARG A 494 -56.76 13.69 -14.93
N GLY A 495 -57.22 12.43 -14.89
CA GLY A 495 -57.12 11.51 -16.01
C GLY A 495 -58.01 11.86 -17.21
N LYS A 496 -59.13 12.57 -16.97
CA LYS A 496 -60.05 13.05 -18.03
C LYS A 496 -59.72 14.47 -18.53
N GLY A 497 -58.87 15.22 -17.82
CA GLY A 497 -58.42 16.56 -18.20
C GLY A 497 -57.16 16.58 -19.09
N GLY A 498 -56.62 15.42 -19.46
CA GLY A 498 -55.45 15.28 -20.34
C GLY A 498 -55.79 15.16 -21.83
N SER A 499 -57.03 15.44 -22.24
CA SER A 499 -57.43 15.44 -23.65
C SER A 499 -58.33 16.63 -23.96
N HIS A 500 -57.77 17.83 -23.98
CA HIS A 500 -58.20 18.89 -24.90
C HIS A 500 -57.10 19.93 -25.02
N SER A 501 -56.52 19.95 -26.23
CA SER A 501 -55.96 21.08 -26.98
C SER A 501 -54.70 21.77 -26.44
#